data_AF-A0A8T5TBB3-F1
#
_entry.id   AF-A0A8T5TBB3-F1
#
_cell.length_a   1.000
_cell.length_b   1.000
_cell.length_c   1.000
_cell.angle_alpha   90.00
_cell.angle_beta   90.00
_cell.angle_gamma   90.00
#
_symmetry.space_group_name_H-M   'P 1'
#
loop_
_entity.id
_entity.type
_entity.pdbx_description
1 polymer ?
#
loop_
_entity_poly.entity_id
_entity_poly.type
_entity_poly.pdbx_seq_one_letter_code
_entity_poly.pdbx_strand_id
1 'polypeptide(L)'
;MEIERRTFFISVIVVLCLTMLLTLGPMWQLVIIPGIIAGMLNKSLKYGVLSGFIGVTLSWGIYVLVGVITRNASIMLDQIGALIFGEGFGWLILILIIFLAAIFGIMGGGIGNGLMTLINSYLEKHPSRDQNSE
;
A
#
# COMPACT_ATOMS: atom_id res chain seq x y z
N MET A 1 19.44 -11.51 -8.72
CA MET A 1 18.20 -12.22 -8.37
C MET A 1 17.98 -12.33 -6.86
N GLU A 2 18.96 -12.79 -6.08
CA GLU A 2 18.78 -12.92 -4.62
C GLU A 2 18.62 -11.56 -3.89
N ILE A 3 19.38 -10.54 -4.31
CA ILE A 3 19.29 -9.19 -3.74
C ILE A 3 17.91 -8.58 -3.99
N GLU A 4 17.39 -8.65 -5.21
CA GLU A 4 16.05 -8.13 -5.55
C GLU A 4 14.94 -8.80 -4.73
N ARG A 5 15.05 -10.12 -4.54
CA ARG A 5 14.10 -10.87 -3.72
C ARG A 5 14.17 -10.45 -2.25
N ARG A 6 15.36 -10.19 -1.70
CA ARG A 6 15.53 -9.66 -0.34
C ARG A 6 14.91 -8.26 -0.22
N THR A 7 15.19 -7.37 -1.16
CA THR A 7 14.60 -6.02 -1.20
C THR A 7 13.08 -6.07 -1.28
N PHE A 8 12.53 -6.98 -2.08
CA PHE A 8 11.09 -7.19 -2.16
C PHE A 8 10.48 -7.58 -0.80
N PHE A 9 11.04 -8.57 -0.10
CA PHE A 9 10.53 -8.97 1.21
C PHE A 9 10.67 -7.87 2.26
N ILE A 10 11.80 -7.16 2.29
CA ILE A 10 12.01 -6.01 3.18
C ILE A 10 10.96 -4.94 2.88
N SER A 11 10.74 -4.63 1.60
CA SER A 11 9.74 -3.66 1.17
C SER A 11 8.34 -4.06 1.63
N VAL A 12 7.94 -5.33 1.49
CA VAL A 12 6.63 -5.80 1.98
C VAL A 12 6.49 -5.57 3.48
N ILE A 13 7.51 -5.91 4.27
CA ILE A 13 7.49 -5.75 5.73
C ILE A 13 7.40 -4.26 6.10
N VAL A 14 8.24 -3.41 5.50
CA VAL A 14 8.24 -1.96 5.74
C VAL A 14 6.87 -1.35 5.39
N VAL A 15 6.31 -1.71 4.24
CA VAL A 15 5.01 -1.20 3.79
C VAL A 15 3.90 -1.67 4.71
N LEU A 16 3.91 -2.92 5.16
CA LEU A 16 2.92 -3.45 6.10
C LEU A 16 2.98 -2.67 7.42
N CYS A 17 4.16 -2.53 8.02
CA CYS A 17 4.35 -1.79 9.27
C CYS A 17 3.92 -0.32 9.13
N LEU A 18 4.34 0.34 8.05
CA LEU A 18 4.02 1.74 7.82
C LEU A 18 2.53 1.96 7.55
N THR A 19 1.91 1.06 6.79
CA THR A 19 0.45 1.12 6.53
C THR A 19 -0.32 0.96 7.83
N MET A 20 0.06 0.01 8.68
CA MET A 20 -0.58 -0.15 9.99
C MET A 20 -0.42 1.10 10.86
N LEU A 21 0.79 1.66 10.93
CA LEU A 21 1.06 2.87 11.70
C LEU A 21 0.21 4.05 11.22
N LEU A 22 0.15 4.29 9.90
CA LEU A 22 -0.61 5.40 9.32
C LEU A 22 -2.13 5.19 9.42
N THR A 23 -2.60 3.94 9.43
CA THR A 23 -4.02 3.61 9.61
C THR A 23 -4.51 3.86 11.05
N LEU A 24 -3.62 4.11 12.01
CA LEU A 24 -4.01 4.59 13.34
C LEU A 24 -4.57 6.03 13.30
N GLY A 25 -4.20 6.81 12.27
CA GLY A 25 -4.77 8.13 12.05
C GLY A 25 -6.16 8.07 11.40
N PRO A 26 -6.96 9.16 11.50
CA PRO A 26 -8.29 9.21 10.89
C PRO A 26 -8.26 9.33 9.35
N MET A 27 -7.10 9.59 8.76
CA MET A 27 -6.93 9.87 7.33
C MET A 27 -6.60 8.60 6.56
N TRP A 28 -7.62 7.91 6.07
CA TRP A 28 -7.47 6.66 5.31
C TRP A 28 -6.70 6.85 3.99
N GLN A 29 -6.71 8.06 3.41
CA GLN A 29 -6.02 8.37 2.15
C GLN A 29 -4.50 8.25 2.26
N LEU A 30 -3.94 8.30 3.47
CA LEU A 30 -2.50 8.15 3.71
C LEU A 30 -1.97 6.78 3.29
N VAL A 31 -2.85 5.79 3.05
CA VAL A 31 -2.49 4.45 2.58
C VAL A 31 -1.69 4.45 1.27
N ILE A 32 -1.80 5.51 0.48
CA ILE A 32 -1.02 5.66 -0.76
C ILE A 32 0.47 5.87 -0.50
N ILE A 33 0.85 6.49 0.63
CA ILE A 33 2.24 6.81 0.96
C ILE A 33 3.09 5.55 1.13
N PRO A 34 2.66 4.54 1.93
CA PRO A 34 3.33 3.24 1.97
C PRO A 34 3.46 2.59 0.59
N GLY A 35 2.42 2.69 -0.25
CA GLY A 35 2.48 2.20 -1.62
C GLY A 35 3.60 2.87 -2.42
N ILE A 36 3.72 4.19 -2.35
CA ILE A 36 4.79 4.96 -3.01
C ILE A 36 6.17 4.51 -2.50
N ILE A 37 6.32 4.35 -1.19
CA ILE A 37 7.58 3.88 -0.59
C ILE A 37 7.93 2.47 -1.10
N ALA A 38 6.94 1.59 -1.26
CA ALA A 38 7.15 0.27 -1.86
C ALA A 38 7.78 0.35 -3.26
N GLY A 39 7.28 1.28 -4.08
CA GLY A 39 7.79 1.55 -5.42
C GLY A 39 9.22 2.10 -5.41
N MET A 40 9.52 3.00 -4.48
CA MET A 40 10.86 3.62 -4.36
C MET A 40 11.92 2.64 -3.89
N LEU A 41 11.57 1.70 -3.00
CA LEU A 41 12.51 0.71 -2.47
C LEU A 41 12.91 -0.35 -3.51
N ASN A 42 12.05 -0.64 -4.48
CA ASN A 42 12.28 -1.70 -5.46
C ASN A 42 12.77 -1.13 -6.80
N LYS A 43 13.85 -1.70 -7.34
CA LYS A 43 14.38 -1.32 -8.66
C LYS A 43 13.42 -1.68 -9.80
N SER A 44 12.83 -2.88 -9.73
CA SER A 44 11.88 -3.33 -10.74
C SER A 44 10.48 -2.83 -10.44
N LEU A 45 9.82 -2.25 -11.44
CA LEU A 45 8.40 -1.88 -11.40
C LEU A 45 7.52 -3.03 -10.92
N LYS A 46 7.79 -4.25 -11.39
CA LYS A 46 7.02 -5.44 -11.01
C LYS A 46 7.07 -5.69 -9.50
N TYR A 47 8.25 -5.59 -8.90
CA TYR A 47 8.41 -5.80 -7.46
C TYR A 47 7.91 -4.61 -6.64
N GLY A 48 8.02 -3.37 -7.15
CA GLY A 48 7.43 -2.19 -6.52
C GLY A 48 5.91 -2.27 -6.44
N VAL A 49 5.26 -2.58 -7.56
CA VAL A 49 3.80 -2.78 -7.62
C VAL A 49 3.36 -3.95 -6.74
N LEU A 50 4.05 -5.09 -6.83
CA LEU A 50 3.66 -6.30 -6.08
C LEU A 50 3.84 -6.12 -4.56
N SER A 51 4.92 -5.45 -4.13
CA SER A 51 5.15 -5.19 -2.71
C SER A 51 4.16 -4.17 -2.15
N GLY A 52 3.81 -3.14 -2.92
CA GLY A 52 2.74 -2.20 -2.58
C GLY A 52 1.37 -2.89 -2.46
N PHE A 53 1.01 -3.70 -3.46
CA PHE A 53 -0.22 -4.50 -3.43
C PHE A 53 -0.29 -5.39 -2.19
N ILE A 54 0.73 -6.21 -1.94
CA ILE A 54 0.72 -7.18 -0.83
C ILE A 54 0.73 -6.44 0.51
N GLY A 55 1.63 -5.48 0.70
CA GLY A 55 1.79 -4.77 1.98
C GLY A 55 0.54 -3.99 2.37
N VAL A 56 -0.02 -3.22 1.44
CA VAL A 56 -1.22 -2.39 1.70
C VAL A 56 -2.46 -3.27 1.88
N THR A 57 -2.68 -4.24 0.99
CA THR A 57 -3.87 -5.12 1.05
C THR A 57 -3.87 -5.97 2.31
N LEU A 58 -2.73 -6.55 2.70
CA LEU A 58 -2.64 -7.34 3.93
C LEU A 58 -2.86 -6.47 5.17
N SER A 59 -2.27 -5.27 5.20
CA SER A 59 -2.45 -4.36 6.33
C SER A 59 -3.92 -3.97 6.51
N TRP A 60 -4.62 -3.63 5.43
CA TRP A 60 -6.04 -3.31 5.49
C TRP A 60 -6.92 -4.52 5.76
N GLY A 61 -6.56 -5.69 5.22
CA GLY A 61 -7.21 -6.96 5.54
C GLY A 61 -7.18 -7.24 7.04
N ILE A 62 -6.03 -7.07 7.69
CA ILE A 62 -5.89 -7.22 9.14
C ILE A 62 -6.70 -6.15 9.87
N TYR A 63 -6.60 -4.87 9.46
CA TYR A 63 -7.34 -3.77 10.08
C TYR A 63 -8.86 -4.02 10.07
N VAL A 64 -9.39 -4.42 8.92
CA VAL A 64 -10.81 -4.73 8.74
C VAL A 64 -11.20 -5.96 9.56
N LEU A 65 -10.41 -7.02 9.53
CA LEU A 65 -10.67 -8.24 10.29
C LEU A 65 -10.73 -7.96 11.80
N VAL A 66 -9.78 -7.18 12.32
CA VAL A 66 -9.78 -6.74 13.72
C VAL A 66 -11.03 -5.90 14.02
N GLY A 67 -11.43 -4.99 13.12
CA GLY A 67 -12.64 -4.20 13.26
C GLY A 67 -13.92 -5.05 13.32
N VAL A 68 -14.01 -6.09 12.48
CA VAL A 68 -15.14 -7.02 12.48
C VAL A 68 -15.21 -7.80 13.80
N ILE A 69 -14.09 -8.34 14.27
CA ILE A 69 -14.04 -9.18 15.49
C ILE A 69 -14.25 -8.36 16.77
N THR A 70 -13.61 -7.19 16.87
CA THR A 70 -13.55 -6.42 18.14
C THR A 70 -14.65 -5.38 18.29
N ARG A 71 -15.18 -4.85 17.19
CA ARG A 71 -16.11 -3.70 17.19
C ARG A 71 -17.47 -4.01 16.55
N ASN A 72 -17.74 -5.27 16.22
CA ASN A 72 -18.94 -5.68 15.48
C ASN A 72 -19.19 -4.82 14.23
N ALA A 73 -18.11 -4.46 13.51
CA ALA A 73 -18.19 -3.64 12.31
C ALA A 73 -19.13 -4.23 11.24
N SER A 74 -19.37 -5.56 11.29
CA SER A 74 -20.34 -6.26 10.45
C SER A 74 -21.74 -5.64 10.50
N ILE A 75 -22.22 -5.20 11.66
CA ILE A 75 -23.56 -4.62 11.80
C ILE A 75 -23.65 -3.28 11.04
N MET A 76 -22.63 -2.43 11.18
CA MET A 76 -22.58 -1.15 10.49
C MET A 76 -22.43 -1.33 8.98
N LEU A 77 -21.63 -2.32 8.57
CA LEU A 77 -21.46 -2.68 7.16
C LEU A 77 -22.73 -3.24 6.55
N ASP A 78 -23.50 -4.04 7.30
CA ASP A 78 -24.81 -4.53 6.87
C ASP A 78 -25.84 -3.40 6.76
N GLN A 79 -25.81 -2.39 7.64
CA GLN A 79 -26.66 -1.21 7.50
C GLN A 79 -26.34 -0.40 6.22
N ILE A 80 -25.06 -0.23 5.91
CA ILE A 80 -24.61 0.43 4.68
C ILE A 80 -24.98 -0.43 3.45
N GLY A 81 -24.75 -1.74 3.54
CA GLY A 81 -25.12 -2.70 2.50
C GLY A 81 -26.62 -2.72 2.23
N ALA A 82 -27.44 -2.68 3.29
CA ALA A 82 -28.89 -2.60 3.23
C ALA A 82 -29.38 -1.39 2.46
N LEU A 83 -28.76 -0.24 2.66
CA LEU A 83 -29.13 1.01 2.00
C LEU A 83 -28.83 0.98 0.49
N ILE A 84 -27.76 0.30 0.07
CA ILE A 84 -27.27 0.35 -1.32
C ILE A 84 -27.76 -0.85 -2.14
N PHE A 85 -27.73 -2.05 -1.56
CA PHE A 85 -27.94 -3.32 -2.26
C PHE A 85 -29.07 -4.18 -1.65
N GLY A 86 -29.52 -3.87 -0.43
CA GLY A 86 -30.52 -4.66 0.32
C GLY A 86 -29.92 -5.45 1.49
N GLU A 87 -30.77 -6.11 2.26
CA GLU A 87 -30.35 -6.81 3.48
C GLU A 87 -29.36 -7.96 3.19
N GLY A 88 -28.37 -8.14 4.08
CA GLY A 88 -27.39 -9.22 3.99
C GLY A 88 -26.22 -8.98 3.02
N PHE A 89 -26.08 -7.76 2.46
CA PHE A 89 -25.03 -7.42 1.52
C PHE A 89 -23.82 -6.67 2.13
N GLY A 90 -23.67 -6.61 3.46
CA GLY A 90 -22.52 -5.92 4.09
C GLY A 90 -21.15 -6.52 3.72
N TRP A 91 -21.10 -7.80 3.35
CA TRP A 91 -19.89 -8.45 2.85
C TRP A 91 -19.38 -7.88 1.52
N LEU A 92 -20.25 -7.32 0.67
CA LEU A 92 -19.82 -6.64 -0.57
C LEU A 92 -19.03 -5.37 -0.26
N ILE A 93 -19.42 -4.64 0.77
CA ILE A 93 -18.69 -3.44 1.22
C ILE A 93 -17.31 -3.82 1.73
N LEU A 94 -17.17 -4.94 2.44
CA LEU A 94 -15.85 -5.46 2.85
C LEU A 94 -14.97 -5.76 1.65
N ILE A 95 -15.49 -6.46 0.65
CA ILE A 95 -14.74 -6.76 -0.58
C ILE A 95 -14.32 -5.46 -1.28
N LEU A 96 -15.21 -4.47 -1.36
CA LEU A 96 -14.92 -3.19 -1.97
C LEU A 96 -13.78 -2.45 -1.24
N ILE A 97 -13.79 -2.46 0.09
CA ILE A 97 -12.74 -1.85 0.92
C ILE A 97 -11.37 -2.51 0.65
N ILE A 98 -11.32 -3.84 0.62
CA ILE A 98 -10.08 -4.59 0.35
C ILE A 98 -9.62 -4.37 -1.10
N PHE A 99 -10.56 -4.31 -2.04
CA PHE A 99 -10.27 -4.02 -3.44
C PHE A 99 -9.69 -2.61 -3.62
N LEU A 100 -10.22 -1.62 -2.91
CA LEU A 100 -9.69 -0.26 -2.90
C LEU A 100 -8.26 -0.21 -2.32
N ALA A 101 -7.99 -0.94 -1.24
CA ALA A 101 -6.64 -1.08 -0.69
C ALA A 101 -5.66 -1.67 -1.71
N ALA A 102 -6.08 -2.72 -2.42
CA ALA A 102 -5.30 -3.33 -3.49
C ALA A 102 -4.95 -2.34 -4.60
N ILE A 103 -5.93 -1.56 -5.07
CA ILE A 103 -5.71 -0.53 -6.09
C ILE A 103 -4.70 0.51 -5.59
N PHE A 104 -4.86 1.02 -4.37
CA PHE A 104 -3.92 2.01 -3.84
C PHE A 104 -2.52 1.46 -3.64
N GLY A 105 -2.39 0.20 -3.22
CA GLY A 105 -1.10 -0.49 -3.15
C GLY A 105 -0.42 -0.59 -4.52
N ILE A 106 -1.17 -0.99 -5.55
CA ILE A 106 -0.68 -1.11 -6.94
C ILE A 106 -0.28 0.27 -7.48
N MET A 107 -1.17 1.26 -7.36
CA MET A 107 -0.95 2.62 -7.85
C MET A 107 0.24 3.27 -7.15
N GLY A 108 0.31 3.18 -5.83
CA GLY A 108 1.43 3.68 -5.05
C GLY A 108 2.74 3.05 -5.50
N GLY A 109 2.79 1.72 -5.62
CA GLY A 109 3.99 1.01 -6.06
C GLY A 109 4.45 1.41 -7.46
N GLY A 110 3.51 1.64 -8.37
CA GLY A 110 3.80 2.16 -9.72
C GLY A 110 4.34 3.58 -9.70
N ILE A 111 3.67 4.50 -8.98
CA ILE A 111 4.06 5.91 -8.86
C ILE A 111 5.45 6.02 -8.23
N GLY A 112 5.71 5.29 -7.14
CA GLY A 112 6.99 5.33 -6.43
C GLY A 112 8.16 4.87 -7.29
N ASN A 113 7.98 3.79 -8.07
CA ASN A 113 9.03 3.31 -8.97
C ASN A 113 9.25 4.30 -10.14
N GLY A 114 8.19 4.88 -10.68
CA GLY A 114 8.27 5.93 -11.70
C GLY A 114 9.02 7.17 -11.20
N LEU A 115 8.72 7.61 -9.98
CA LEU A 115 9.41 8.73 -9.33
C LEU A 115 10.90 8.44 -9.16
N MET A 116 11.26 7.25 -8.66
CA MET A 116 12.65 6.85 -8.47
C MET A 116 13.41 6.79 -9.81
N THR A 117 12.74 6.39 -10.88
CA THR A 117 13.32 6.38 -12.24
C THR A 117 13.68 7.80 -12.68
N LEU A 118 12.79 8.77 -12.48
CA LEU A 118 13.04 10.18 -12.80
C LEU A 118 14.17 10.77 -11.95
N ILE A 119 14.21 10.43 -10.65
CA ILE A 119 15.28 10.87 -9.75
C ILE A 119 16.63 10.34 -10.22
N ASN A 120 16.73 9.05 -10.56
CA ASN A 120 17.97 8.45 -11.05
C ASN A 120 18.41 9.09 -12.37
N SER A 121 17.50 9.32 -13.32
CA SER A 121 17.82 10.01 -14.57
C SER A 121 18.29 11.44 -14.36
N TYR A 122 17.77 12.15 -13.35
CA TYR A 122 18.22 13.49 -13.01
C TYR A 122 19.62 13.49 -12.39
N LEU A 123 19.91 12.55 -11.50
CA LEU A 123 21.21 12.40 -10.86
C LEU A 123 22.32 12.03 -11.87
N GLU A 124 22.04 11.10 -12.79
CA GLU A 124 22.97 10.73 -13.86
C GLU A 124 23.32 11.91 -14.78
N LYS A 125 22.38 12.84 -14.99
CA LYS A 125 22.59 14.03 -15.84
C LYS A 125 23.40 15.13 -15.14
N HIS A 126 23.53 15.10 -13.82
CA HIS A 126 24.25 16.10 -13.02
C HIS A 126 25.28 15.46 -12.06
N PRO A 127 26.34 14.82 -12.58
CA PRO A 127 27.29 14.02 -11.80
C PRO A 127 28.17 14.83 -10.82
N SER A 128 28.24 16.15 -10.96
CA SER A 128 29.11 17.05 -10.17
C SER A 128 28.74 17.17 -8.69
N ARG A 129 27.69 16.48 -8.22
CA ARG A 129 27.21 16.54 -6.84
C ARG A 129 27.62 15.34 -5.97
N ASP A 130 28.05 14.22 -6.58
CA ASP A 130 28.48 13.01 -5.86
C ASP A 130 29.98 13.04 -5.47
N GLN A 131 30.78 13.92 -6.07
CA GLN A 131 32.23 14.00 -5.82
C GLN A 131 32.63 14.76 -4.53
N ASN A 132 31.67 15.28 -3.74
CA ASN A 132 31.95 16.04 -2.51
C ASN A 132 31.65 15.25 -1.22
N SER A 133 31.51 13.94 -1.30
CA SER A 133 31.18 13.07 -0.16
C SER A 133 32.06 11.82 -0.09
N GLU A 134 33.36 11.97 -0.40
CA GLU A 134 34.44 11.10 0.09
C GLU A 134 35.21 11.79 1.21
#